data_AF-A0A933QZ26-F1
#
_entry.id   AF-A0A933QZ26-F1
#
_cell.length_a   1.000
_cell.length_b   1.000
_cell.length_c   1.000
_cell.angle_alpha   90.00
_cell.angle_beta   90.00
_cell.angle_gamma   90.00
#
_symmetry.space_group_name_H-M   'P 1'
#
loop_
_entity.id
_entity.type
_entity.pdbx_description
1 polymer ?
#
loop_
_entity_poly.entity_id
_entity_poly.type
_entity_poly.pdbx_seq_one_letter_code
_entity_poly.pdbx_strand_id
1 'polypeptide(L)'
;MGIVLMLHSLLRFVILVVAIVGLLKALVGLARGSAADKFDQMLAAAFVGSYDLQALLGMLVIFLGGLTEPIHPVVMFVGIVAAHGLQMMTKRAEGQQAKIYRLLLFIVPLAIILFGLAVIGKLPT
;
A
#
# COMPACT_ATOMS: atom_id res chain seq x y z
N MET A 1 14.58 -19.15 -4.44
CA MET A 1 14.46 -17.69 -4.17
C MET A 1 13.99 -16.87 -5.37
N GLY A 2 14.39 -17.18 -6.60
CA GLY A 2 14.04 -16.38 -7.79
C GLY A 2 12.54 -16.13 -8.01
N ILE A 3 11.69 -17.15 -7.84
CA ILE A 3 10.23 -16.98 -8.01
C ILE A 3 9.61 -16.05 -6.97
N VAL A 4 10.09 -16.08 -5.72
CA VAL A 4 9.58 -15.23 -4.63
C VAL A 4 9.96 -13.77 -4.89
N LEU A 5 11.21 -13.53 -5.29
CA LEU A 5 11.68 -12.19 -5.66
C LEU A 5 10.94 -11.65 -6.89
N MET A 6 10.68 -12.50 -7.88
CA MET A 6 9.87 -12.14 -9.05
C MET A 6 8.46 -11.74 -8.65
N LEU A 7 7.77 -12.54 -7.81
CA LEU A 7 6.43 -12.23 -7.32
C LEU A 7 6.42 -10.96 -6.48
N HIS A 8 7.41 -10.78 -5.60
CA HIS A 8 7.58 -9.57 -4.80
C HIS A 8 7.79 -8.33 -5.69
N SER A 9 8.57 -8.44 -6.76
CA SER A 9 8.75 -7.35 -7.71
C SER A 9 7.47 -7.04 -8.51
N LEU A 10 6.78 -8.08 -9.00
CA LEU A 10 5.54 -7.94 -9.77
C LEU A 10 4.43 -7.30 -8.94
N LEU A 11 4.27 -7.75 -7.70
CA LEU A 11 3.21 -7.30 -6.82
C LEU A 11 3.34 -5.82 -6.45
N ARG A 12 4.56 -5.26 -6.41
CA ARG A 12 4.77 -3.81 -6.30
C ARG A 12 4.06 -3.03 -7.41
N PHE A 13 4.11 -3.51 -8.65
CA PHE A 13 3.41 -2.86 -9.77
C PHE A 13 1.89 -2.98 -9.64
N VAL A 14 1.39 -4.12 -9.14
CA VAL A 14 -0.04 -4.28 -8.83
C VAL A 14 -0.47 -3.27 -7.77
N ILE A 15 0.28 -3.13 -6.67
CA ILE A 15 0.01 -2.14 -5.62
C ILE A 15 -0.05 -0.73 -6.22
N LEU A 16 0.92 -0.37 -7.06
CA LEU A 16 0.97 0.94 -7.70
C LEU A 16 -0.26 1.22 -8.57
N VAL A 17 -0.68 0.26 -9.38
CA VAL A 17 -1.88 0.39 -10.24
C VAL A 17 -3.13 0.54 -9.38
N VAL A 18 -3.32 -0.32 -8.37
CA VAL A 18 -4.48 -0.24 -7.47
C VAL A 18 -4.50 1.08 -6.70
N ALA A 19 -3.33 1.57 -6.25
CA ALA A 19 -3.19 2.85 -5.56
C ALA A 19 -3.60 4.01 -6.45
N ILE A 20 -3.14 4.03 -7.71
CA ILE A 20 -3.48 5.10 -8.67
C ILE A 20 -4.98 5.09 -8.95
N VAL A 21 -5.56 3.92 -9.25
CA VAL A 21 -7.00 3.82 -9.55
C VAL A 21 -7.84 4.20 -8.32
N GLY A 22 -7.45 3.73 -7.13
CA GLY A 22 -8.06 4.09 -5.85
C GLY A 22 -7.99 5.59 -5.55
N LEU A 23 -6.82 6.19 -5.76
CA LEU A 23 -6.60 7.62 -5.56
C LEU A 23 -7.46 8.46 -6.51
N LEU A 24 -7.46 8.15 -7.81
CA LEU A 24 -8.27 8.86 -8.79
C LEU A 24 -9.76 8.79 -8.45
N LYS A 25 -10.26 7.60 -8.06
CA LYS A 25 -11.66 7.46 -7.68
C LYS A 25 -11.98 8.19 -6.37
N ALA A 26 -11.12 8.12 -5.37
CA ALA A 26 -11.29 8.83 -4.12
C ALA A 26 -11.31 10.36 -4.33
N LEU A 27 -10.49 10.88 -5.26
CA LEU A 27 -10.50 12.30 -5.66
C LEU A 27 -11.82 12.69 -6.33
N VAL A 28 -12.33 11.87 -7.26
CA VAL A 28 -13.65 12.07 -7.89
C VAL A 28 -14.77 12.04 -6.85
N GLY A 29 -14.72 11.10 -5.90
CA GLY A 29 -15.71 10.98 -4.83
C GLY A 29 -15.69 12.16 -3.85
N LEU A 30 -14.50 12.72 -3.59
CA LEU A 30 -14.37 13.95 -2.82
C LEU A 30 -14.97 15.14 -3.58
N ALA A 31 -14.62 15.31 -4.85
CA ALA A 31 -15.08 16.42 -5.69
C ALA A 31 -16.61 16.40 -5.94
N ARG A 32 -17.20 15.22 -6.13
CA ARG A 32 -18.65 15.06 -6.38
C ARG A 32 -19.49 15.01 -5.10
N GLY A 33 -18.85 14.96 -3.93
CA GLY A 33 -19.58 14.78 -2.69
C GLY A 33 -20.26 13.41 -2.55
N SER A 34 -19.98 12.44 -3.43
CA SER A 34 -20.66 11.14 -3.44
C SER A 34 -20.29 10.26 -2.25
N ALA A 35 -21.21 9.41 -1.82
CA ALA A 35 -20.95 8.38 -0.83
C ALA A 35 -20.05 7.27 -1.40
N ALA A 36 -19.38 6.56 -0.50
CA ALA A 36 -18.57 5.39 -0.81
C ALA A 36 -19.41 4.27 -1.44
N ASP A 37 -19.00 3.80 -2.63
CA ASP A 37 -19.65 2.66 -3.28
C ASP A 37 -18.89 1.34 -3.03
N LYS A 38 -19.42 0.24 -3.58
CA LYS A 38 -18.80 -1.09 -3.47
C LYS A 38 -17.43 -1.15 -4.15
N PHE A 39 -17.25 -0.41 -5.23
CA PHE A 39 -15.98 -0.41 -5.96
C PHE A 39 -14.90 0.32 -5.18
N ASP A 40 -15.24 1.37 -4.43
CA ASP A 40 -14.28 1.98 -3.50
C ASP A 40 -13.83 1.01 -2.40
N GLN A 41 -14.77 0.23 -1.85
CA GLN A 41 -14.46 -0.77 -0.82
C GLN A 41 -13.58 -1.88 -1.39
N MET A 42 -13.87 -2.32 -2.62
CA MET A 42 -13.05 -3.28 -3.36
C MET A 42 -11.63 -2.76 -3.56
N LEU A 43 -11.45 -1.51 -4.01
CA LEU A 43 -10.12 -0.92 -4.21
C LEU A 43 -9.35 -0.75 -2.90
N ALA A 44 -10.02 -0.31 -1.84
CA ALA A 44 -9.40 -0.22 -0.52
C ALA A 44 -8.95 -1.60 0.00
N ALA A 45 -9.78 -2.64 -0.16
CA ALA A 45 -9.43 -4.00 0.23
C ALA A 45 -8.30 -4.58 -0.64
N ALA A 46 -8.37 -4.40 -1.96
CA ALA A 46 -7.34 -4.84 -2.89
C ALA A 46 -6.00 -4.16 -2.61
N PHE A 47 -6.00 -2.87 -2.28
CA PHE A 47 -4.78 -2.14 -1.95
C PHE A 47 -4.14 -2.66 -0.67
N VAL A 48 -4.89 -2.72 0.43
CA VAL A 48 -4.38 -3.21 1.72
C VAL A 48 -3.94 -4.67 1.62
N GLY A 49 -4.76 -5.54 1.00
CA GLY A 49 -4.42 -6.94 0.81
C GLY A 49 -3.19 -7.17 -0.07
N SER A 50 -2.99 -6.36 -1.11
CA SER A 50 -1.78 -6.41 -1.93
C SER A 50 -0.55 -5.96 -1.15
N TYR A 51 -0.70 -4.92 -0.31
CA TYR A 51 0.34 -4.43 0.57
C TYR A 51 0.78 -5.50 1.59
N ASP A 52 -0.19 -6.19 2.20
CA ASP A 52 0.05 -7.30 3.13
C ASP A 52 0.77 -8.47 2.43
N LEU A 53 0.35 -8.82 1.21
CA LEU A 53 0.99 -9.88 0.44
C LEU A 53 2.43 -9.52 0.06
N GLN A 54 2.71 -8.24 -0.24
CA GLN A 54 4.07 -7.76 -0.50
C GLN A 54 4.96 -7.92 0.72
N ALA A 55 4.44 -7.58 1.90
CA ALA A 55 5.11 -7.78 3.17
C ALA A 55 5.37 -9.26 3.48
N LEU A 56 4.38 -10.13 3.25
CA LEU A 56 4.53 -11.56 3.46
C LEU A 56 5.61 -12.15 2.54
N LEU A 57 5.62 -11.77 1.26
CA LEU A 57 6.66 -12.18 0.32
C LEU A 57 8.04 -11.66 0.73
N GLY A 58 8.13 -10.41 1.21
CA GLY A 58 9.37 -9.84 1.71
C GLY A 58 9.89 -10.58 2.95
N MET A 59 9.01 -10.91 3.88
CA MET A 59 9.34 -11.71 5.06
C MET A 59 9.82 -13.11 4.66
N LEU A 60 9.19 -13.73 3.66
CA LEU A 60 9.60 -15.03 3.13
C LEU A 60 10.99 -14.96 2.47
N VAL A 61 11.31 -13.87 1.77
CA VAL A 61 12.69 -13.63 1.26
C VAL A 61 13.69 -13.58 2.41
N ILE A 62 13.37 -12.90 3.52
CA ILE A 62 14.23 -12.80 4.70
C ILE A 62 14.46 -14.19 5.33
N PHE A 63 13.39 -14.97 5.55
CA PHE A 63 13.50 -16.33 6.09
C PHE A 63 14.32 -17.27 5.22
N LEU A 64 14.33 -17.06 3.90
CA LEU A 64 15.16 -17.81 2.97
C LEU A 64 16.60 -17.28 2.86
N GLY A 65 17.02 -16.34 3.72
CA GLY A 65 18.37 -15.81 3.79
C GLY A 65 18.64 -14.57 2.94
N GLY A 66 17.61 -13.93 2.39
CA GLY A 66 17.72 -12.79 1.47
C GLY A 66 17.70 -11.41 2.14
N LEU A 67 18.13 -11.29 3.41
CA LEU A 67 18.17 -10.00 4.08
C LEU A 67 19.33 -9.16 3.52
N THR A 68 18.99 -8.13 2.75
CA THR A 68 19.97 -7.22 2.15
C THR A 68 20.31 -6.06 3.09
N GLU A 69 19.31 -5.46 3.75
CA GLU A 69 19.50 -4.31 4.65
C GLU A 69 18.41 -4.27 5.74
N PRO A 70 18.75 -3.95 7.01
CA PRO A 70 17.78 -3.89 8.12
C PRO A 70 16.64 -2.89 7.93
N ILE A 71 16.84 -1.82 7.15
CA ILE A 71 15.84 -0.77 6.95
C ILE A 71 14.68 -1.21 6.05
N HIS A 72 14.89 -2.20 5.17
CA HIS A 72 13.85 -2.68 4.26
C HIS A 72 12.61 -3.21 4.99
N PRO A 73 12.71 -4.22 5.87
CA PRO A 73 11.54 -4.73 6.58
C PRO A 73 10.89 -3.68 7.49
N VAL A 74 11.65 -2.71 8.01
CA VAL A 74 11.12 -1.62 8.83
C VAL A 74 10.20 -0.71 8.01
N VAL A 75 10.64 -0.27 6.83
CA VAL A 75 9.82 0.57 5.93
C VAL A 75 8.55 -0.16 5.51
N MET A 76 8.64 -1.47 5.23
CA MET A 76 7.48 -2.29 4.91
C MET A 76 6.50 -2.35 6.08
N PHE A 77 6.99 -2.61 7.29
CA PHE A 77 6.15 -2.68 8.49
C PHE A 77 5.42 -1.36 8.76
N VAL A 78 6.12 -0.22 8.67
CA VAL A 78 5.52 1.11 8.85
C VAL A 78 4.40 1.34 7.84
N GLY A 79 4.58 0.91 6.59
CA GLY A 79 3.54 1.06 5.59
C GLY A 79 2.33 0.14 5.78
N ILE A 80 2.51 -1.09 6.29
CA ILE A 80 1.39 -1.97 6.67
C ILE A 80 0.56 -1.31 7.77
N VAL A 81 1.23 -0.82 8.82
CA VAL A 81 0.59 -0.14 9.94
C VAL A 81 -0.19 1.08 9.45
N ALA A 82 0.40 1.88 8.56
CA ALA A 82 -0.28 3.01 7.95
C ALA A 82 -1.52 2.58 7.14
N ALA A 83 -1.40 1.55 6.30
CA ALA A 83 -2.49 1.06 5.46
C ALA A 83 -3.66 0.52 6.30
N HIS A 84 -3.40 -0.34 7.29
CA HIS A 84 -4.43 -0.87 8.19
C HIS A 84 -5.04 0.21 9.08
N GLY A 85 -4.22 1.09 9.64
CA GLY A 85 -4.68 2.20 10.48
C GLY A 85 -5.63 3.11 9.72
N LEU A 86 -5.25 3.55 8.51
CA LEU A 86 -6.09 4.40 7.67
C LEU A 86 -7.35 3.66 7.21
N GLN A 87 -7.26 2.37 6.87
CA GLN A 87 -8.44 1.58 6.51
C GLN A 87 -9.42 1.50 7.68
N MET A 88 -8.93 1.25 8.90
CA MET A 88 -9.74 1.24 10.11
C MET A 88 -10.38 2.61 10.37
N MET A 89 -9.66 3.71 10.16
CA MET A 89 -10.21 5.07 10.27
C MET A 89 -11.29 5.32 9.22
N THR A 90 -11.13 4.88 7.97
CA THR A 90 -12.18 5.01 6.94
C THR A 90 -13.46 4.28 7.29
N LYS A 91 -13.36 3.11 7.95
CA LYS A 91 -14.52 2.31 8.37
C LYS A 91 -15.25 2.92 9.57
N ARG A 92 -14.56 3.76 10.36
CA ARG A 92 -15.09 4.40 11.57
C ARG A 92 -15.59 5.83 11.34
N ALA A 93 -15.12 6.48 10.30
CA ALA A 93 -15.48 7.85 9.99
C ALA A 93 -16.76 7.91 9.14
N GLU A 94 -17.46 9.04 9.24
CA GLU A 94 -18.64 9.34 8.44
C GLU A 94 -18.45 10.63 7.63
N GLY A 95 -19.31 10.84 6.63
CA GLY A 95 -19.36 12.08 5.85
C GLY A 95 -18.04 12.44 5.17
N GLN A 96 -17.57 13.68 5.38
CA GLN A 96 -16.36 14.21 4.74
C GLN A 96 -15.07 13.58 5.29
N GLN A 97 -15.03 13.22 6.58
CA GLN A 97 -13.85 12.62 7.20
C GLN A 97 -13.51 11.26 6.59
N ALA A 98 -14.53 10.43 6.32
CA ALA A 98 -14.36 9.15 5.65
C ALA A 98 -13.68 9.28 4.28
N LYS A 99 -14.01 10.35 3.54
CA LYS A 99 -13.45 10.63 2.21
C LYS A 99 -11.97 11.03 2.30
N ILE A 100 -11.63 11.88 3.26
CA ILE A 100 -10.23 12.30 3.51
C ILE A 100 -9.40 11.09 3.91
N TYR A 101 -9.87 10.28 4.87
CA TYR A 101 -9.14 9.07 5.27
C TYR A 101 -8.97 8.07 4.13
N ARG A 102 -9.92 8.01 3.19
CA ARG A 102 -9.79 7.15 2.00
C ARG A 102 -8.75 7.68 1.02
N LEU A 103 -8.63 8.99 0.86
CA LEU A 103 -7.51 9.57 0.10
C LEU A 103 -6.18 9.25 0.76
N LEU A 104 -6.07 9.48 2.08
CA LEU A 104 -4.86 9.20 2.83
C LEU A 104 -4.48 7.72 2.78
N LEU A 105 -5.47 6.81 2.81
CA LEU A 105 -5.25 5.37 2.67
C LEU A 105 -4.42 5.02 1.43
N PHE A 106 -4.62 5.71 0.31
CA PHE A 106 -3.82 5.48 -0.89
C PHE A 106 -2.53 6.30 -0.91
N ILE A 107 -2.56 7.57 -0.47
CA ILE A 107 -1.41 8.48 -0.55
C ILE A 107 -0.28 8.08 0.41
N VAL A 108 -0.60 7.85 1.69
CA VAL A 108 0.41 7.68 2.74
C VAL A 108 1.22 6.39 2.53
N PRO A 109 0.61 5.20 2.36
CA PRO A 109 1.38 3.98 2.15
C PRO A 109 2.09 3.97 0.78
N LEU A 110 1.52 4.63 -0.24
CA LEU A 110 2.20 4.79 -1.52
C LEU A 110 3.46 5.65 -1.40
N ALA A 111 3.40 6.76 -0.66
CA ALA A 111 4.57 7.59 -0.37
C ALA A 111 5.66 6.80 0.37
N ILE A 112 5.27 5.95 1.32
CA ILE A 112 6.20 5.06 2.04
C ILE A 112 6.88 4.06 1.10
N ILE A 113 6.13 3.43 0.18
CA ILE A 113 6.71 2.53 -0.84
C ILE A 113 7.70 3.28 -1.73
N LEU A 114 7.31 4.46 -2.23
CA LEU A 114 8.16 5.25 -3.13
C LEU A 114 9.42 5.75 -2.40
N PHE A 115 9.30 6.13 -1.13
CA PHE A 115 10.43 6.45 -0.27
C PHE A 115 11.36 5.25 -0.10
N GLY A 116 10.80 4.07 0.21
CA GLY A 116 11.54 2.82 0.25
C GLY A 116 12.33 2.61 -1.03
N LEU A 117 11.66 2.69 -2.20
CA LEU A 117 12.32 2.57 -3.50
C LEU A 117 13.45 3.58 -3.71
N ALA A 118 13.28 4.84 -3.28
CA ALA A 118 14.28 5.89 -3.49
C ALA A 118 15.51 5.77 -2.58
N VAL A 119 15.33 5.28 -1.34
CA VAL A 119 16.41 5.07 -0.37
C VAL A 119 17.17 3.79 -0.68
N ILE A 120 16.44 2.74 -1.03
CA ILE A 120 16.97 1.39 -1.22
C ILE A 120 17.48 1.18 -2.65
N GLY A 121 16.74 1.66 -3.65
CA GLY A 121 17.05 1.44 -5.07
C GLY A 121 18.29 2.19 -5.58
N LYS A 122 18.94 2.97 -4.72
CA LYS A 122 20.21 3.68 -5.01
C LYS A 122 21.44 3.00 -4.42
N LEU A 123 21.28 1.94 -3.63
CA LEU A 123 22.40 1.14 -3.14
C LEU A 123 22.79 0.14 -4.25
N PRO A 124 24.07 0.02 -4.62
CA PRO A 124 24.50 -1.00 -5.56
C PRO A 124 24.16 -2.38 -4.99
N THR A 125 23.27 -3.09 -5.67
CA THR A 125 22.96 -4.51 -5.43
C THR A 125 24.08 -5.41 -5.93
#